data_AF-A0A369B909-F1
#
_entry.id   AF-A0A369B909-F1
#
_cell.length_a   1.000
_cell.length_b   1.000
_cell.length_c   1.000
_cell.angle_alpha   90.00
_cell.angle_beta   90.00
_cell.angle_gamma   90.00
#
_symmetry.space_group_name_H-M   'P 1'
#
loop_
_entity.id
_entity.type
_entity.pdbx_description
1 polymer ?
#
loop_
_entity_poly.entity_id
_entity_poly.type
_entity_poly.pdbx_seq_one_letter_code
_entity_poly.pdbx_strand_id
1 'polypeptide(L)'
;MKLRRFDEVTQMFVVNAAQMAYLENAPKTQMMLQMFCELLRYFYKGDTQVLLSKELEALRNYIDIQKIRYGNRFDITYLNCSGFEDININHLSVIDFVDHILNNALVQYEGIIALTVEIKDTNGIFLRVILKKDMKKEEFSRPLAEMGDVNV
;
A
#
# COMPACT_ATOMS: atom_id res chain seq x y z
N MET A 1 7.87 24.12 6.10
CA MET A 1 9.23 24.00 6.66
C MET A 1 9.29 23.21 7.97
N LYS A 2 8.35 23.36 8.92
CA LYS A 2 8.33 22.56 10.18
C LYS A 2 8.03 21.07 9.98
N LEU A 3 7.09 20.71 9.10
CA LEU A 3 6.75 19.30 8.81
C LEU A 3 7.92 18.53 8.17
N ARG A 4 8.54 19.08 7.13
CA ARG A 4 9.69 18.45 6.45
C ARG A 4 10.85 18.08 7.38
N ARG A 5 11.16 18.93 8.38
CA ARG A 5 12.19 18.60 9.39
C ARG A 5 11.77 17.43 10.27
N PHE A 6 10.49 17.33 10.61
CA PHE A 6 9.96 16.21 11.39
C PHE A 6 10.00 14.90 10.58
N ASP A 7 9.67 14.94 9.30
CA ASP A 7 9.76 13.80 8.38
C ASP A 7 11.20 13.30 8.24
N GLU A 8 12.15 14.22 8.05
CA GLU A 8 13.59 13.93 7.99
C GLU A 8 14.11 13.29 9.29
N VAL A 9 13.71 13.82 10.44
CA VAL A 9 14.08 13.28 11.75
C VAL A 9 13.47 11.89 11.95
N THR A 10 12.20 11.70 11.58
CA THR A 10 11.53 10.39 11.65
C THR A 10 12.27 9.36 10.84
N GLN A 11 12.60 9.68 9.59
CA GLN A 11 13.32 8.77 8.72
C GLN A 11 14.72 8.44 9.26
N MET A 12 15.43 9.43 9.83
CA MET A 12 16.72 9.22 10.47
C MET A 12 16.61 8.22 11.64
N PHE A 13 15.60 8.35 12.50
CA PHE A 13 15.42 7.43 13.62
C PHE A 13 15.15 6.00 13.18
N VAL A 14 14.33 5.80 12.14
CA VAL A 14 14.05 4.44 11.61
C VAL A 14 15.31 3.82 11.00
N VAL A 15 16.14 4.60 10.29
CA VAL A 15 17.43 4.12 9.76
C VAL A 15 18.36 3.70 10.90
N ASN A 16 18.47 4.51 11.96
CA ASN A 16 19.29 4.17 13.12
C ASN A 16 18.78 2.91 13.82
N ALA A 17 17.45 2.75 13.96
CA ALA A 17 16.86 1.53 14.49
C ALA A 17 17.18 0.30 13.63
N ALA A 18 17.18 0.44 12.30
CA ALA A 18 17.55 -0.66 11.40
C ALA A 18 19.03 -1.05 11.57
N GLN A 19 19.92 -0.09 11.79
CA GLN A 19 21.34 -0.34 12.07
C GLN A 19 21.53 -1.03 13.42
N MET A 20 20.79 -0.62 14.46
CA MET A 20 20.82 -1.30 15.76
C MET A 20 20.35 -2.75 15.63
N ALA A 21 19.24 -3.00 14.91
CA ALA A 21 18.75 -4.35 14.64
C ALA A 21 19.78 -5.22 13.90
N TYR A 22 20.58 -4.63 13.00
CA TYR A 22 21.70 -5.33 12.36
C TYR A 22 22.77 -5.74 13.37
N LEU A 23 23.21 -4.81 14.24
CA LEU A 23 24.23 -5.06 15.26
C LEU A 23 23.78 -6.12 16.28
N GLU A 24 22.49 -6.16 16.57
CA GLU A 24 21.87 -7.14 17.49
C GLU A 24 21.59 -8.50 16.83
N ASN A 25 21.96 -8.70 15.56
CA ASN A 25 21.64 -9.90 14.78
C ASN A 25 20.14 -10.21 14.74
N ALA A 26 19.31 -9.17 14.57
CA ALA A 26 17.85 -9.25 14.43
C ALA A 26 17.42 -9.02 12.96
N PRO A 27 17.65 -9.99 12.05
CA PRO A 27 17.50 -9.78 10.61
C PRO A 27 16.05 -9.48 10.17
N LYS A 28 15.05 -10.08 10.83
CA LYS A 28 13.64 -9.79 10.54
C LYS A 28 13.26 -8.36 10.91
N THR A 29 13.75 -7.87 12.06
CA THR A 29 13.54 -6.50 12.52
C THR A 29 14.21 -5.50 11.59
N GLN A 30 15.47 -5.77 11.21
CA GLN A 30 16.20 -4.95 10.24
C GLN A 30 15.44 -4.85 8.92
N MET A 31 15.03 -5.98 8.35
CA MET A 31 14.28 -6.05 7.09
C MET A 31 12.99 -5.22 7.15
N MET A 32 12.19 -5.40 8.21
CA MET A 32 10.95 -4.65 8.39
C MET A 32 11.19 -3.14 8.47
N LEU A 33 12.24 -2.70 9.19
CA LEU A 33 12.58 -1.28 9.31
C LEU A 33 13.11 -0.70 7.98
N GLN A 34 13.81 -1.48 7.16
CA GLN A 34 14.25 -1.06 5.82
C GLN A 34 13.06 -0.86 4.87
N MET A 35 12.13 -1.82 4.84
CA MET A 35 10.88 -1.71 4.08
C MET A 35 10.07 -0.50 4.52
N PHE A 36 9.95 -0.28 5.83
CA PHE A 36 9.25 0.88 6.37
C PHE A 36 9.94 2.20 6.02
N CYS A 37 11.27 2.26 6.04
CA CYS A 37 12.04 3.41 5.56
C CYS A 37 11.74 3.75 4.08
N GLU A 38 11.61 2.74 3.23
CA GLU A 38 11.22 2.91 1.83
C GLU A 38 9.80 3.47 1.69
N LEU A 39 8.87 2.93 2.48
CA LEU A 39 7.49 3.39 2.49
C LEU A 39 7.35 4.83 3.01
N LEU A 40 8.07 5.20 4.07
CA LEU A 40 8.08 6.56 4.60
C LEU A 40 8.62 7.57 3.59
N ARG A 41 9.68 7.22 2.85
CA ARG A 41 10.17 8.08 1.75
C ARG A 41 9.09 8.36 0.72
N TYR A 42 8.26 7.36 0.45
CA TYR A 42 7.13 7.50 -0.44
C TYR A 42 6.05 8.39 0.17
N PHE A 43 5.65 8.16 1.43
CA PHE A 43 4.62 8.93 2.12
C PHE A 43 4.96 10.42 2.28
N TYR A 44 6.23 10.75 2.45
CA TYR A 44 6.68 12.14 2.61
C TYR A 44 7.02 12.82 1.28
N LYS A 45 6.76 12.17 0.15
CA LYS A 45 6.92 12.81 -1.15
C LYS A 45 5.92 13.97 -1.25
N GLY A 46 6.42 15.16 -1.58
CA GLY A 46 5.59 16.38 -1.64
C GLY A 46 4.79 16.53 -2.94
N ASP A 47 4.68 15.46 -3.74
CA ASP A 47 3.99 15.51 -5.03
C ASP A 47 2.50 15.26 -4.79
N THR A 48 1.64 16.11 -5.34
CA THR A 48 0.18 15.90 -5.26
C THR A 48 -0.29 14.77 -6.18
N GLN A 49 0.43 14.57 -7.29
CA GLN A 49 0.16 13.51 -8.26
C GLN A 49 1.42 12.73 -8.59
N VAL A 50 1.24 11.44 -8.83
CA VAL A 50 2.30 10.47 -9.09
C VAL A 50 1.83 9.46 -10.14
N LEU A 51 2.79 8.82 -10.81
CA LEU A 51 2.50 7.73 -11.73
C LEU A 51 1.87 6.55 -10.98
N LEU A 52 0.84 5.93 -11.56
CA LEU A 52 0.19 4.73 -11.04
C LEU A 52 1.19 3.60 -10.81
N SER A 53 2.20 3.48 -11.67
CA SER A 53 3.31 2.53 -11.49
C SER A 53 4.02 2.70 -10.13
N LYS A 54 4.20 3.95 -9.67
CA LYS A 54 4.80 4.27 -8.37
C LYS A 54 3.87 4.01 -7.20
N GLU A 55 2.58 4.28 -7.35
CA GLU A 55 1.57 3.90 -6.35
C GLU A 55 1.49 2.38 -6.18
N LEU A 56 1.52 1.62 -7.27
CA LEU A 56 1.51 0.16 -7.23
C LEU A 56 2.80 -0.43 -6.65
N GLU A 57 3.96 0.20 -6.88
CA GLU A 57 5.23 -0.15 -6.24
C GLU A 57 5.15 0.07 -4.72
N ALA A 58 4.68 1.24 -4.30
CA ALA A 58 4.49 1.56 -2.89
C ALA A 58 3.45 0.67 -2.20
N LEU A 59 2.35 0.34 -2.89
CA LEU A 59 1.34 -0.60 -2.41
C LEU A 59 1.93 -1.99 -2.15
N ARG A 60 2.81 -2.51 -3.02
CA ARG A 60 3.43 -3.82 -2.80
C ARG A 60 4.28 -3.82 -1.53
N ASN A 61 5.12 -2.80 -1.36
CA ASN A 61 5.91 -2.64 -0.13
C ASN A 61 5.00 -2.53 1.11
N TYR A 62 3.94 -1.72 1.03
CA TYR A 62 2.94 -1.61 2.09
C TYR A 62 2.36 -2.96 2.48
N ILE A 63 1.92 -3.75 1.50
CA ILE A 63 1.32 -5.06 1.74
C ILE A 63 2.33 -6.04 2.33
N ASP A 64 3.59 -6.03 1.90
CA ASP A 64 4.60 -6.90 2.49
C ASP A 64 4.85 -6.56 3.97
N ILE A 65 4.81 -5.28 4.34
CA ILE A 65 4.83 -4.85 5.76
C ILE A 65 3.59 -5.37 6.51
N GLN A 66 2.39 -5.25 5.93
CA GLN A 66 1.17 -5.73 6.57
C GLN A 66 1.14 -7.26 6.72
N LYS A 67 1.73 -8.01 5.78
CA LYS A 67 1.88 -9.46 5.90
C LYS A 67 2.77 -9.85 7.08
N ILE A 68 3.83 -9.08 7.36
CA ILE A 68 4.65 -9.29 8.57
C ILE A 68 3.80 -9.03 9.82
N ARG A 69 3.04 -7.93 9.84
CA ARG A 69 2.22 -7.52 11.00
C ARG A 69 1.10 -8.51 11.33
N TYR A 70 0.35 -8.94 10.32
CA TYR A 70 -0.83 -9.79 10.49
C TYR A 70 -0.53 -11.28 10.27
N GLY A 71 0.69 -11.66 9.89
CA GLY A 71 1.04 -13.03 9.53
C GLY A 71 0.20 -13.55 8.36
N ASN A 72 -0.13 -14.84 8.38
CA ASN A 72 -0.88 -15.52 7.30
C ASN A 72 -2.39 -15.22 7.32
N ARG A 73 -2.79 -14.01 7.72
CA ARG A 73 -4.19 -13.58 7.82
C ARG A 73 -4.79 -13.17 6.48
N PHE A 74 -3.98 -12.92 5.46
CA PHE A 74 -4.44 -12.60 4.12
C PHE A 74 -3.40 -12.91 3.05
N ASP A 75 -3.88 -13.13 1.84
CA ASP A 75 -3.09 -13.24 0.62
C ASP A 75 -3.55 -12.19 -0.39
N ILE A 76 -2.62 -11.66 -1.18
CA ILE A 76 -2.92 -10.68 -2.23
C ILE A 76 -2.44 -11.17 -3.58
N THR A 77 -3.24 -10.94 -4.62
CA THR A 77 -2.88 -11.18 -6.03
C THR A 77 -3.08 -9.91 -6.83
N TYR A 78 -2.17 -9.61 -7.76
CA TYR A 78 -2.27 -8.47 -8.67
C TYR A 78 -2.57 -8.99 -10.08
N LEU A 79 -3.64 -8.50 -10.71
CA LEU A 79 -4.07 -8.90 -12.06
C LEU A 79 -4.17 -7.67 -12.97
N ASN A 80 -3.74 -7.80 -14.23
CA ASN A 80 -3.87 -6.74 -15.24
C ASN A 80 -3.31 -5.37 -14.81
N CYS A 81 -2.32 -5.35 -13.90
CA CYS A 81 -1.73 -4.11 -13.40
C CYS A 81 -0.60 -3.55 -14.29
N SER A 82 -0.48 -4.02 -15.53
CA SER A 82 0.53 -3.61 -16.52
C SER A 82 -0.14 -2.94 -17.71
N GLY A 83 0.55 -2.02 -18.38
CA GLY A 83 0.04 -1.25 -19.53
C GLY A 83 -0.68 0.06 -19.13
N PHE A 84 -0.59 0.44 -17.86
CA PHE A 84 -1.20 1.64 -17.28
C PHE A 84 -0.19 2.49 -16.49
N GLU A 85 1.11 2.30 -16.76
CA GLU A 85 2.22 2.82 -15.96
C GLU A 85 2.32 4.35 -15.98
N ASP A 86 1.84 4.98 -17.07
CA ASP A 86 1.96 6.41 -17.36
C ASP A 86 0.75 7.24 -16.87
N ILE A 87 -0.22 6.62 -16.20
CA ILE A 87 -1.38 7.32 -15.65
C ILE A 87 -0.98 8.08 -14.39
N ASN A 88 -1.28 9.38 -14.33
CA ASN A 88 -1.15 10.17 -13.11
C ASN A 88 -2.40 10.03 -12.24
N ILE A 89 -2.18 9.80 -10.95
CA ILE A 89 -3.22 9.73 -9.91
C ILE A 89 -2.76 10.47 -8.65
N ASN A 90 -3.66 10.76 -7.71
CA ASN A 90 -3.24 11.39 -6.47
C ASN A 90 -2.34 10.46 -5.67
N HIS A 91 -1.34 11.08 -5.06
CA HIS A 91 -0.46 10.43 -4.12
C HIS A 91 -1.26 9.80 -2.97
N LEU A 92 -0.90 8.57 -2.61
CA LEU A 92 -1.49 7.68 -1.60
C LEU A 92 -2.90 7.14 -1.89
N SER A 93 -3.55 7.58 -2.96
CA SER A 93 -4.94 7.21 -3.25
C SER A 93 -5.18 5.70 -3.40
N VAL A 94 -4.20 4.96 -3.94
CA VAL A 94 -4.29 3.50 -4.11
C VAL A 94 -4.08 2.80 -2.76
N ILE A 95 -3.09 3.25 -1.99
CA ILE A 95 -2.80 2.71 -0.66
C ILE A 95 -4.01 2.91 0.26
N ASP A 96 -4.57 4.12 0.31
CA ASP A 96 -5.72 4.44 1.16
C ASP A 96 -6.94 3.57 0.82
N PHE A 97 -7.20 3.38 -0.48
CA PHE A 97 -8.31 2.56 -0.93
C PHE A 97 -8.15 1.08 -0.54
N VAL A 98 -6.97 0.50 -0.79
CA VAL A 98 -6.70 -0.90 -0.47
C VAL A 98 -6.62 -1.13 1.03
N ASP A 99 -6.01 -0.20 1.78
CA ASP A 99 -5.88 -0.29 3.24
C ASP A 99 -7.24 -0.27 3.94
N HIS A 100 -8.14 0.61 3.51
CA HIS A 100 -9.50 0.65 4.05
C HIS A 100 -10.21 -0.70 3.89
N ILE A 101 -10.10 -1.32 2.72
CA ILE A 101 -10.72 -2.62 2.43
C ILE A 101 -10.04 -3.73 3.25
N LEU A 102 -8.70 -3.74 3.31
CA LEU A 102 -7.94 -4.72 4.07
C LEU A 102 -8.27 -4.67 5.57
N ASN A 103 -8.30 -3.47 6.17
CA ASN A 103 -8.60 -3.31 7.59
C ASN A 103 -10.02 -3.76 7.93
N ASN A 104 -11.01 -3.35 7.13
CA ASN A 104 -12.40 -3.80 7.32
C ASN A 104 -12.50 -5.33 7.21
N ALA A 105 -11.84 -5.91 6.21
CA ALA A 105 -11.82 -7.36 6.00
C ALA A 105 -11.22 -8.12 7.19
N LEU A 106 -10.08 -7.64 7.72
CA LEU A 106 -9.39 -8.26 8.85
C LEU A 106 -10.20 -8.21 10.15
N VAL A 107 -11.04 -7.17 10.33
CA VAL A 107 -11.98 -7.07 11.46
C VAL A 107 -13.19 -7.97 11.26
N GLN A 108 -13.71 -8.04 10.04
CA GLN A 108 -14.96 -8.75 9.73
C GLN A 108 -14.80 -10.27 9.68
N TYR A 109 -13.67 -10.75 9.18
CA TYR A 109 -13.45 -12.17 8.91
C TYR A 109 -12.37 -12.77 9.81
N GLU A 110 -12.53 -14.04 10.17
CA GLU A 110 -11.46 -14.85 10.78
C GLU A 110 -10.79 -15.74 9.74
N GLY A 111 -9.53 -16.14 10.00
CA GLY A 111 -8.74 -16.96 9.08
C GLY A 111 -8.14 -16.18 7.91
N ILE A 112 -7.77 -16.90 6.85
CA ILE A 112 -7.08 -16.35 5.68
C ILE A 112 -8.10 -15.72 4.72
N ILE A 113 -7.84 -14.47 4.32
CA ILE A 113 -8.66 -13.70 3.37
C ILE A 113 -7.90 -13.58 2.05
N ALA A 114 -8.55 -13.83 0.92
CA ALA A 114 -7.95 -13.63 -0.40
C ALA A 114 -8.37 -12.28 -0.98
N LEU A 115 -7.40 -11.42 -1.28
CA LEU A 115 -7.58 -10.14 -1.95
C LEU A 115 -7.00 -10.20 -3.37
N THR A 116 -7.70 -9.62 -4.32
CA THR A 116 -7.20 -9.45 -5.69
C THR A 116 -7.31 -7.99 -6.07
N VAL A 117 -6.19 -7.37 -6.39
CA VAL A 117 -6.11 -6.02 -6.93
C VAL A 117 -6.02 -6.13 -8.44
N GLU A 118 -6.91 -5.45 -9.16
CA GLU A 118 -7.03 -5.52 -10.60
C GLU A 118 -7.24 -4.13 -11.20
N ILE A 119 -6.63 -3.85 -12.36
CA ILE A 119 -7.00 -2.68 -13.17
C ILE A 119 -7.85 -3.16 -14.34
N LYS A 120 -9.01 -2.51 -14.55
CA LYS A 120 -9.91 -2.79 -15.67
C LYS A 120 -10.10 -1.56 -16.53
N ASP A 121 -10.03 -1.77 -17.85
CA ASP A 121 -10.40 -0.79 -18.86
C ASP A 121 -11.69 -1.25 -19.56
N THR A 122 -12.83 -0.88 -18.98
CA THR A 122 -14.16 -1.14 -19.56
C THR A 122 -15.04 0.07 -19.29
N ASN A 123 -15.16 0.96 -20.29
CA ASN A 123 -15.79 2.29 -20.17
C ASN A 123 -15.06 3.22 -19.19
N GLY A 124 -13.73 3.22 -19.24
CA GLY A 124 -12.86 3.95 -18.33
C GLY A 124 -11.95 3.01 -17.54
N ILE A 125 -10.93 3.58 -16.90
CA ILE A 125 -9.91 2.84 -16.16
C ILE A 125 -10.25 2.85 -14.68
N PHE A 126 -10.42 1.66 -14.10
CA PHE A 126 -10.82 1.45 -12.71
C PHE A 126 -9.80 0.62 -11.97
N LEU A 127 -9.52 1.01 -10.71
CA LEU A 127 -8.93 0.10 -9.75
C LEU A 127 -10.05 -0.72 -9.11
N ARG A 128 -9.91 -2.04 -9.15
CA ARG A 128 -10.84 -2.99 -8.53
C ARG A 128 -10.10 -3.80 -7.48
N VAL A 129 -10.75 -3.99 -6.34
CA VAL A 129 -10.32 -4.89 -5.28
C VAL A 129 -11.42 -5.92 -5.06
N ILE A 130 -11.08 -7.19 -5.20
CA ILE A 130 -11.99 -8.32 -5.00
C ILE A 130 -11.55 -9.02 -3.73
N LEU A 131 -12.43 -9.05 -2.75
CA LEU A 131 -12.28 -9.84 -1.55
C LEU A 131 -13.02 -11.16 -1.70
N LYS A 132 -12.36 -12.27 -1.35
CA LYS A 132 -12.95 -13.60 -1.29
C LYS A 132 -12.67 -14.22 0.07
N LYS A 133 -13.74 -14.67 0.72
CA LYS A 133 -13.68 -15.51 1.91
C LYS A 133 -14.78 -16.55 1.85
N ASP A 134 -14.40 -17.83 1.87
CA ASP A 134 -15.30 -18.96 1.74
C ASP A 134 -16.20 -18.82 0.50
N MET A 135 -17.53 -18.75 0.67
CA MET A 135 -18.50 -18.55 -0.41
C MET A 135 -18.83 -17.07 -0.67
N LYS A 136 -18.30 -16.15 0.14
CA LYS A 136 -18.56 -14.70 0.00
C LYS A 136 -17.52 -14.06 -0.92
N LYS A 137 -18.03 -13.22 -1.82
CA LYS A 137 -17.25 -12.39 -2.72
C LYS A 137 -17.75 -10.96 -2.62
N GLU A 138 -16.86 -10.05 -2.26
CA GLU A 138 -17.15 -8.61 -2.21
C GLU A 138 -16.24 -7.90 -3.22
N GLU A 139 -16.77 -6.89 -3.88
CA GLU A 139 -16.07 -6.19 -4.94
C GLU A 139 -16.17 -4.69 -4.73
N PHE A 140 -15.01 -4.05 -4.77
CA PHE A 140 -14.86 -2.61 -4.60
C PHE A 140 -14.19 -2.08 -5.85
N SER A 141 -14.71 -1.00 -6.42
CA SER A 141 -14.11 -0.37 -7.59
C SER A 141 -14.15 1.14 -7.45
N ARG A 142 -13.07 1.81 -7.85
CA ARG A 142 -13.01 3.26 -7.92
C ARG A 142 -12.35 3.68 -9.25
N PRO A 143 -12.90 4.66 -9.99
CA PRO A 143 -12.27 5.16 -11.20
C PRO A 143 -10.91 5.77 -10.89
N LEU A 144 -9.90 5.51 -11.71
CA LEU A 144 -8.57 6.14 -11.54
C LEU A 144 -8.64 7.66 -11.74
N ALA A 145 -9.57 8.14 -12.57
CA ALA A 145 -9.79 9.57 -12.76
C ALA A 145 -10.28 10.28 -11.48
N GLU A 146 -11.13 9.61 -10.69
CA GLU A 146 -11.65 10.14 -9.42
C GLU A 146 -10.66 9.98 -8.26
N MET A 147 -9.64 9.14 -8.42
CA MET A 147 -8.47 9.13 -7.55
C MET A 147 -7.59 10.38 -7.75
N GLY A 148 -8.08 11.38 -8.49
CA GLY A 148 -7.51 12.71 -8.69
C GLY A 148 -8.21 13.84 -7.91
N ASP A 149 -9.43 13.64 -7.41
CA ASP A 149 -10.22 14.70 -6.77
C ASP A 149 -10.49 14.38 -5.29
N VAL A 150 -9.74 15.05 -4.41
CA VAL A 150 -10.07 15.11 -2.98
C VAL A 150 -11.16 16.17 -2.81
N ASN A 151 -12.42 15.76 -2.95
CA ASN A 151 -13.51 16.42 -2.25
C ASN A 151 -14.05 15.45 -1.19
N VAL A 152 -13.41 15.51 -0.02
CA VAL A 152 -14.02 15.13 1.27
C VAL A 152 -14.39 16.42 1.98
#